data_AF-A0A538GP78-F1
#
_entry.id   AF-A0A538GP78-F1
#
_cell.length_a   1.000
_cell.length_b   1.000
_cell.length_c   1.000
_cell.angle_alpha   90.00
_cell.angle_beta   90.00
_cell.angle_gamma   90.00
#
_symmetry.space_group_name_H-M   'P 1'
#
loop_
_entity.id
_entity.type
_entity.pdbx_description
1 polymer ?
#
loop_
_entity_poly.entity_id
_entity_poly.type
_entity_poly.pdbx_seq_one_letter_code
_entity_poly.pdbx_strand_id
1 'polypeptide(L)'
;MPRPNLIERRMSKFLQEPPSVRVAAGVIVTATTVVVVGSGVLMRVLDHREYANVWVGMWWALQTVTTVGYGDVTPAAPIGRAVASFVMLEGIAFLAIITAAITSTFVARAASERAATEGADEAAFEQRVEARLDEFGRRFDELQAILRDRGGQ
;
A
#
# COMPACT_ATOMS: atom_id res chain seq x y z
N MET A 1 0.12 -30.94 22.00
CA MET A 1 0.03 -29.64 21.29
C MET A 1 -0.58 -29.88 19.92
N PRO A 2 -1.76 -29.33 19.60
CA PRO A 2 -2.41 -29.50 18.29
C PRO A 2 -1.61 -28.75 17.23
N ARG A 3 -1.36 -29.39 16.08
CA ARG A 3 -0.70 -28.72 14.95
C ARG A 3 -1.68 -27.76 14.28
N PRO A 4 -1.32 -26.49 14.05
CA PRO A 4 -2.21 -25.54 13.39
C PRO A 4 -2.52 -26.01 11.96
N ASN A 5 -3.79 -25.90 11.58
CA ASN A 5 -4.29 -26.34 10.28
C ASN A 5 -3.76 -25.44 9.15
N LEU A 6 -3.68 -25.97 7.93
CA LEU A 6 -3.14 -25.26 6.75
C LEU A 6 -3.85 -23.90 6.50
N ILE A 7 -5.12 -23.81 6.90
CA ILE A 7 -5.96 -22.62 6.80
C ILE A 7 -5.52 -21.53 7.78
N GLU A 8 -5.21 -21.89 9.03
CA GLU A 8 -4.69 -20.97 10.05
C GLU A 8 -3.35 -20.36 9.65
N ARG A 9 -2.50 -21.18 9.00
CA ARG A 9 -1.20 -20.74 8.51
C ARG A 9 -1.31 -19.81 7.30
N ARG A 10 -2.35 -19.96 6.48
CA ARG A 10 -2.65 -19.01 5.38
C ARG A 10 -3.30 -17.73 5.90
N MET A 11 -4.21 -17.81 6.86
CA MET A 11 -4.91 -16.66 7.45
C MET A 11 -3.96 -15.74 8.23
N SER A 12 -3.08 -16.32 9.06
CA SER A 12 -2.08 -15.54 9.81
C SER A 12 -1.09 -14.81 8.90
N LYS A 13 -0.67 -15.45 7.80
CA LYS A 13 0.21 -14.81 6.83
C LYS A 13 -0.46 -13.67 6.05
N PHE A 14 -1.77 -13.75 5.86
CA PHE A 14 -2.56 -12.71 5.18
C PHE A 14 -2.80 -11.47 6.07
N LEU A 15 -2.71 -11.61 7.40
CA LEU A 15 -2.92 -10.51 8.36
C LEU A 15 -1.62 -9.80 8.78
N GLN A 16 -0.43 -10.37 8.51
CA GLN A 16 0.85 -9.85 9.01
C GLN A 16 1.71 -9.15 7.95
N GLU A 17 1.47 -9.36 6.66
CA GLU A 17 2.20 -8.67 5.60
C GLU A 17 1.23 -7.71 4.88
N PRO A 18 1.46 -6.37 4.87
CA PRO A 18 0.73 -5.51 3.94
C PRO A 18 0.96 -6.11 2.55
N PRO A 19 -0.10 -6.45 1.79
CA PRO A 19 0.07 -7.12 0.52
C PRO A 19 1.02 -6.28 -0.32
N SER A 20 2.20 -6.83 -0.60
CA SER A 20 3.24 -6.13 -1.35
C SER A 20 2.58 -5.51 -2.57
N VAL A 21 2.84 -4.23 -2.85
CA VAL A 21 2.20 -3.46 -3.94
C VAL A 21 2.17 -4.25 -5.25
N ARG A 22 3.20 -5.07 -5.49
CA ARG A 22 3.33 -5.97 -6.65
C ARG A 22 2.30 -7.11 -6.65
N VAL A 23 2.05 -7.72 -5.50
CA VAL A 23 1.04 -8.78 -5.33
C VAL A 23 -0.36 -8.18 -5.45
N ALA A 24 -0.62 -7.03 -4.82
CA ALA A 24 -1.88 -6.32 -4.96
C ALA A 24 -2.17 -5.97 -6.43
N ALA A 25 -1.19 -5.37 -7.12
CA ALA A 25 -1.32 -5.08 -8.56
C ALA A 25 -1.56 -6.35 -9.39
N GLY A 26 -0.86 -7.45 -9.11
CA GLY A 26 -1.06 -8.72 -9.80
C GLY A 26 -2.46 -9.32 -9.56
N VAL A 27 -2.96 -9.27 -8.32
CA VAL A 27 -4.31 -9.71 -7.97
C VAL A 27 -5.36 -8.87 -8.68
N ILE A 28 -5.19 -7.54 -8.71
CA ILE A 28 -6.08 -6.61 -9.39
C ILE A 28 -6.14 -6.91 -10.90
N VAL A 29 -4.99 -6.97 -11.58
CA VAL A 29 -4.94 -7.25 -13.04
C VAL A 29 -5.59 -8.59 -13.35
N THR A 30 -5.35 -9.60 -12.51
CA THR A 30 -5.96 -10.93 -12.66
C THR A 30 -7.47 -10.87 -12.46
N ALA A 31 -7.94 -10.22 -11.38
CA ALA A 31 -9.36 -10.07 -11.07
C ALA A 31 -10.10 -9.32 -12.18
N THR A 32 -9.56 -8.18 -12.63
CA THR A 32 -10.13 -7.39 -13.72
C THR A 32 -10.15 -8.18 -15.03
N THR A 33 -9.10 -8.93 -15.35
CA THR A 33 -9.09 -9.80 -16.55
C THR A 33 -10.20 -10.86 -16.46
N VAL A 34 -10.34 -11.51 -15.30
CA VAL A 34 -11.41 -12.50 -15.06
C VAL A 34 -12.79 -11.86 -15.18
N VAL A 35 -12.98 -10.66 -14.62
CA VAL A 35 -14.26 -9.93 -14.69
C VAL A 35 -14.57 -9.52 -16.12
N VAL A 36 -13.60 -9.00 -16.89
CA VAL A 36 -13.81 -8.58 -18.29
C VAL A 36 -14.17 -9.77 -19.16
N VAL A 37 -13.40 -10.87 -19.09
CA VAL A 37 -13.66 -12.07 -19.88
C VAL A 37 -14.97 -12.74 -19.44
N GLY A 38 -15.17 -12.90 -18.13
CA GLY A 38 -16.36 -13.51 -17.54
C GLY A 38 -17.62 -12.72 -17.89
N SER A 39 -17.59 -11.40 -17.79
CA SER A 39 -18.71 -10.53 -18.16
C SER A 39 -18.98 -10.57 -19.65
N GLY A 40 -17.94 -10.65 -20.50
CA GLY A 40 -18.12 -10.80 -21.94
C GLY A 40 -18.86 -12.07 -22.34
N VAL A 41 -18.50 -13.20 -21.71
CA VAL A 41 -19.19 -14.47 -21.92
C VAL A 41 -20.61 -14.42 -21.34
N LEU A 42 -20.76 -13.89 -20.14
CA LEU A 42 -22.04 -13.84 -19.43
C LEU A 42 -23.05 -12.96 -20.18
N MET A 43 -22.64 -11.77 -20.64
CA MET A 43 -23.48 -10.90 -21.45
C MET A 43 -23.86 -11.53 -22.78
N ARG A 44 -22.95 -12.26 -23.43
CA ARG A 44 -23.28 -12.98 -24.67
C ARG A 44 -24.31 -14.10 -24.45
N VAL A 45 -24.29 -14.76 -23.29
CA VAL A 45 -25.24 -15.83 -22.96
C VAL A 45 -26.59 -15.26 -22.53
N LEU A 46 -26.59 -14.23 -21.68
CA LEU A 46 -27.79 -13.68 -21.08
C LEU A 46 -28.51 -12.65 -21.96
N ASP A 47 -27.78 -11.93 -22.80
CA ASP A 47 -28.30 -10.88 -23.67
C ASP A 47 -27.72 -10.96 -25.08
N HIS A 48 -27.92 -12.11 -25.71
CA HIS A 48 -27.44 -12.39 -27.07
C HIS A 48 -27.99 -11.45 -28.16
N ARG A 49 -29.02 -10.64 -27.85
CA ARG A 49 -29.64 -9.69 -28.78
C ARG A 49 -28.85 -8.39 -28.88
N GLU A 50 -28.38 -7.86 -27.75
CA GLU A 50 -27.50 -6.69 -27.73
C GLU A 50 -26.03 -7.07 -27.93
N TYR A 51 -25.62 -8.24 -27.45
CA TYR A 51 -24.22 -8.69 -27.50
C TYR A 51 -24.02 -9.75 -28.58
N ALA A 52 -23.63 -9.33 -29.78
CA ALA A 52 -23.47 -10.21 -30.95
C ALA A 52 -22.39 -11.31 -30.73
N ASN A 53 -21.31 -10.97 -30.05
CA ASN A 53 -20.22 -11.89 -29.73
C ASN A 53 -19.59 -11.52 -28.37
N VAL A 54 -18.73 -12.41 -27.85
CA VAL A 54 -18.05 -12.22 -26.55
C VAL A 54 -17.18 -10.96 -26.55
N TRP A 55 -16.61 -10.60 -27.70
CA TRP A 55 -15.75 -9.41 -27.84
C TRP A 55 -16.50 -8.11 -27.55
N VAL A 56 -17.75 -7.99 -27.99
CA VAL A 56 -18.61 -6.84 -27.69
C VAL A 56 -18.88 -6.73 -26.18
N GLY A 57 -19.10 -7.87 -25.52
CA GLY A 57 -19.29 -7.91 -24.07
C GLY A 57 -18.01 -7.57 -23.30
N MET A 58 -16.85 -8.03 -23.76
CA MET A 58 -15.54 -7.67 -23.19
C MET A 58 -15.24 -6.19 -23.37
N TRP A 59 -15.54 -5.62 -24.54
CA TRP A 59 -15.41 -4.19 -24.81
C TRP A 59 -16.24 -3.35 -23.84
N TRP A 60 -17.53 -3.71 -23.69
CA TRP A 60 -18.41 -3.06 -22.72
C TRP A 60 -17.87 -3.16 -21.28
N ALA A 61 -17.43 -4.34 -20.86
CA ALA A 61 -16.87 -4.54 -19.53
C ALA A 61 -15.61 -3.71 -19.31
N LEU A 62 -14.71 -3.67 -20.30
CA LEU A 62 -13.46 -2.90 -20.25
C LEU A 62 -13.72 -1.40 -20.08
N GLN A 63 -14.61 -0.82 -20.89
CA GLN A 63 -14.94 0.61 -20.77
C GLN A 63 -15.67 0.94 -19.46
N THR A 64 -16.38 -0.03 -18.87
CA THR A 64 -17.10 0.15 -17.61
C THR A 64 -16.14 0.11 -16.42
N VAL A 65 -15.27 -0.90 -16.34
CA VAL A 65 -14.27 -1.04 -15.26
C VAL A 65 -13.28 0.13 -15.26
N THR A 66 -12.87 0.60 -16.44
CA THR A 66 -12.00 1.76 -16.60
C THR A 66 -12.72 3.10 -16.47
N THR A 67 -14.03 3.10 -16.24
CA THR A 67 -14.88 4.30 -16.12
C THR A 67 -14.90 5.22 -17.35
N VAL A 68 -14.49 4.72 -18.52
CA VAL A 68 -14.52 5.48 -19.79
C VAL A 68 -15.96 5.66 -20.29
N GLY A 69 -16.71 4.56 -20.38
CA GLY A 69 -18.14 4.56 -20.70
C GLY A 69 -18.56 5.31 -21.97
N TYR A 70 -18.13 4.87 -23.16
CA TYR A 70 -18.52 5.49 -24.43
C TYR A 70 -20.04 5.47 -24.68
N GLY A 71 -20.75 4.50 -24.09
CA GLY A 71 -22.21 4.38 -24.21
C GLY A 71 -22.70 3.80 -25.53
N ASP A 72 -21.79 3.31 -26.37
CA ASP A 72 -22.04 2.61 -27.63
C ASP A 72 -22.69 1.23 -27.44
N VAL A 73 -22.34 0.55 -26.35
CA VAL A 73 -22.91 -0.74 -25.93
C VAL A 73 -23.26 -0.61 -24.46
N THR A 74 -24.50 -0.88 -24.10
CA THR A 74 -24.98 -0.85 -22.70
C THR A 74 -26.03 -1.92 -22.48
N PRO A 75 -26.08 -2.56 -21.30
CA PRO A 75 -27.06 -3.60 -21.02
C PRO A 75 -28.46 -3.00 -20.79
N ALA A 76 -29.38 -3.30 -21.71
CA ALA A 76 -30.78 -2.91 -21.58
C ALA A 76 -31.60 -3.91 -20.75
N ALA A 77 -31.28 -5.20 -20.81
CA ALA A 77 -32.03 -6.23 -20.11
C ALA A 77 -31.88 -6.13 -18.58
N PRO A 78 -32.92 -6.41 -17.77
CA PRO A 78 -32.84 -6.37 -16.31
C PRO A 78 -31.72 -7.25 -15.73
N ILE A 79 -31.52 -8.44 -16.32
CA ILE A 79 -30.45 -9.35 -15.91
C ILE A 79 -29.06 -8.81 -16.28
N GLY A 80 -28.91 -8.20 -17.45
CA GLY A 80 -27.67 -7.53 -17.85
C GLY A 80 -27.35 -6.36 -16.93
N ARG A 81 -28.36 -5.58 -16.52
CA ARG A 81 -28.18 -4.50 -15.54
C ARG A 81 -27.70 -4.99 -14.18
N ALA A 82 -28.17 -6.14 -13.72
CA ALA A 82 -27.67 -6.75 -12.49
C ALA A 82 -26.17 -7.10 -12.60
N VAL A 83 -25.76 -7.72 -13.72
CA VAL A 83 -24.33 -7.98 -14.01
C VAL A 83 -23.54 -6.67 -14.07
N ALA A 84 -24.07 -5.66 -14.74
CA ALA A 84 -23.46 -4.33 -14.83
C ALA A 84 -23.21 -3.71 -13.46
N SER A 85 -24.15 -3.81 -12.52
CA SER A 85 -23.96 -3.31 -11.17
C SER A 85 -22.77 -3.97 -10.47
N PHE A 86 -22.57 -5.27 -10.64
CA PHE A 86 -21.40 -5.96 -10.08
C PHE A 86 -20.09 -5.51 -10.73
N VAL A 87 -20.07 -5.34 -12.06
CA VAL A 87 -18.89 -4.82 -12.78
C VAL A 87 -18.54 -3.40 -12.33
N MET A 88 -19.54 -2.55 -12.11
CA MET A 88 -19.33 -1.18 -11.60
C MET A 88 -18.73 -1.16 -10.18
N LEU A 89 -19.22 -2.03 -9.29
CA LEU A 89 -18.66 -2.16 -7.94
C LEU A 89 -17.21 -2.64 -7.97
N GLU A 90 -16.87 -3.56 -8.86
CA GLU A 90 -15.48 -3.98 -9.07
C GLU A 90 -14.60 -2.83 -9.58
N GLY A 91 -15.10 -2.02 -10.51
CA GLY A 91 -14.39 -0.81 -10.98
C GLY A 91 -14.07 0.18 -9.85
N ILE A 92 -15.00 0.37 -8.91
CA ILE A 92 -14.75 1.21 -7.72
C ILE A 92 -13.67 0.59 -6.83
N ALA A 93 -13.74 -0.72 -6.59
CA ALA A 93 -12.74 -1.44 -5.79
C ALA A 93 -11.34 -1.36 -6.43
N PHE A 94 -11.27 -1.50 -7.76
CA PHE A 94 -10.05 -1.35 -8.56
C PHE A 94 -9.39 0.02 -8.32
N LEU A 95 -10.15 1.11 -8.47
CA LEU A 95 -9.66 2.48 -8.26
C LEU A 95 -9.23 2.74 -6.81
N ALA A 96 -9.98 2.21 -5.83
CA ALA A 96 -9.66 2.36 -4.42
C ALA A 96 -8.32 1.70 -4.07
N ILE A 97 -8.07 0.49 -4.58
CA ILE A 97 -6.83 -0.24 -4.29
C ILE A 97 -5.63 0.43 -4.98
N ILE A 98 -5.77 0.92 -6.22
CA ILE A 98 -4.70 1.68 -6.89
C ILE A 98 -4.33 2.92 -6.07
N THR A 99 -5.33 3.68 -5.64
CA THR A 99 -5.13 4.86 -4.79
C THR A 99 -4.40 4.46 -3.50
N ALA A 100 -4.87 3.43 -2.81
CA ALA A 100 -4.24 2.95 -1.57
C ALA A 100 -2.79 2.49 -1.77
N ALA A 101 -2.50 1.80 -2.88
CA ALA A 101 -1.15 1.33 -3.21
C ALA A 101 -0.17 2.50 -3.39
N ILE A 102 -0.60 3.52 -4.16
CA ILE A 102 0.17 4.75 -4.37
C ILE A 102 0.37 5.47 -3.04
N THR A 103 -0.71 5.70 -2.28
CA THR A 103 -0.65 6.35 -0.96
C THR A 103 0.28 5.63 -0.01
N SER A 104 0.27 4.29 0.04
CA SER A 104 1.16 3.52 0.92
C SER A 104 2.64 3.77 0.62
N THR A 105 2.98 3.98 -0.66
CA THR A 105 4.36 4.26 -1.08
C THR A 105 4.79 5.64 -0.59
N PHE A 106 3.92 6.64 -0.68
CA PHE A 106 4.18 7.98 -0.15
C PHE A 106 4.28 7.98 1.38
N VAL A 107 3.37 7.29 2.07
CA VAL A 107 3.39 7.17 3.53
C VAL A 107 4.66 6.48 4.01
N ALA A 108 5.08 5.39 3.35
CA ALA A 108 6.31 4.68 3.70
C ALA A 108 7.56 5.56 3.53
N ARG A 109 7.62 6.35 2.45
CA ARG A 109 8.72 7.32 2.25
C ARG A 109 8.72 8.40 3.32
N ALA A 110 7.57 9.03 3.57
CA ALA A 110 7.45 10.06 4.60
C ALA A 110 7.81 9.54 6.00
N ALA A 111 7.45 8.29 6.32
CA ALA A 111 7.84 7.65 7.58
C ALA A 111 9.36 7.44 7.67
N SER A 112 10.00 7.01 6.57
CA SER A 112 11.47 6.83 6.54
C SER A 112 12.23 8.15 6.68
N GLU A 113 11.73 9.25 6.09
CA GLU A 113 12.33 10.58 6.20
C GLU A 113 12.23 11.13 7.63
N ARG A 114 11.09 10.92 8.31
CA ARG A 114 10.92 11.29 9.72
C ARG A 114 11.88 10.53 10.63
N ALA A 115 11.96 9.21 10.48
CA ALA A 115 12.88 8.39 11.27
C ALA A 115 14.36 8.78 11.04
N ALA A 116 14.74 9.13 9.80
CA ALA A 116 16.08 9.62 9.50
C ALA A 116 16.38 10.98 10.17
N THR A 117 15.38 11.85 10.24
CA THR A 117 15.52 13.18 10.86
C THR A 117 15.61 13.06 12.38
N GLU A 118 14.74 12.26 13.00
CA GLU A 118 14.77 11.97 14.45
C GLU A 118 16.10 11.33 14.87
N GLY A 119 16.60 10.35 14.11
CA GLY A 119 17.89 9.74 14.37
C GLY A 119 19.08 10.70 14.20
N ALA A 120 18.99 11.64 13.26
CA ALA A 120 20.01 12.69 13.11
C ALA A 120 20.00 13.67 14.29
N ASP A 121 18.82 14.04 14.79
CA ASP A 121 18.67 14.93 15.94
C ASP A 121 19.18 14.27 17.24
N GLU A 122 18.88 12.98 17.45
CA GLU A 122 19.39 12.19 18.58
C GLU A 122 20.92 12.09 18.53
N ALA A 123 21.50 11.70 17.39
CA ALA A 123 22.95 11.62 17.23
C ALA A 123 23.63 12.98 17.45
N ALA A 124 23.04 14.06 16.95
CA ALA A 124 23.54 15.41 17.18
C ALA A 124 23.41 15.85 18.64
N PHE A 125 22.39 15.40 19.37
CA PHE A 125 22.26 15.64 20.80
C PHE A 125 23.32 14.88 21.60
N GLU A 126 23.53 13.59 21.32
CA GLU A 126 24.56 12.78 21.97
C GLU A 126 25.95 13.38 21.80
N GLN A 127 26.33 13.77 20.56
CA GLN A 127 27.60 14.46 20.31
C GLN A 127 27.73 15.77 21.09
N ARG A 128 26.64 16.54 21.21
CA ARG A 128 26.64 17.77 22.01
C ARG A 128 26.83 17.49 23.50
N VAL A 129 26.20 16.43 24.03
CA VAL A 129 26.35 16.03 25.43
C VAL A 129 27.79 15.56 25.69
N GLU A 130 28.34 14.69 24.84
CA GLU A 130 29.71 14.18 24.97
C GLU A 130 30.74 15.31 24.91
N ALA A 131 30.63 16.22 23.93
CA ALA A 131 31.51 17.38 23.83
C ALA A 131 31.46 18.29 25.07
N ARG A 132 30.29 18.42 25.72
CA ARG A 132 30.15 19.19 26.97
C ARG A 132 30.76 18.45 28.16
N LEU A 133 30.61 17.13 28.24
CA LEU A 133 31.23 16.32 29.30
C LEU A 133 32.77 16.39 29.20
N ASP A 134 33.33 16.33 28.00
CA ASP A 134 34.78 16.51 27.77
C ASP A 134 35.28 17.91 28.15
N GLU A 135 34.45 18.93 27.92
CA GLU A 135 34.74 20.29 28.37
C GLU A 135 34.76 20.37 29.91
N PHE A 136 33.79 19.75 30.58
CA PHE A 136 33.76 19.69 32.05
C PHE A 136 34.96 18.94 32.62
N GLY A 137 35.31 17.78 32.06
CA GLY A 137 36.48 16.99 32.48
C GLY A 137 37.76 17.81 32.46
N ARG A 138 38.03 18.52 31.34
CA ARG A 138 39.20 19.39 31.21
C ARG A 138 39.25 20.51 32.26
N ARG A 139 38.10 21.14 32.56
CA ARG A 139 38.03 22.18 33.59
C ARG A 139 38.30 21.62 35.00
N PHE A 140 37.84 20.41 35.29
CA PHE A 140 38.13 19.74 36.56
C PHE A 140 39.62 19.42 36.70
N ASP A 141 40.26 18.91 35.65
CA ASP A 141 41.69 18.62 35.65
C ASP A 141 42.52 19.90 35.87
N GLU A 142 42.13 21.00 35.22
CA GLU A 142 42.76 22.32 35.40
C GLU A 142 42.62 22.82 36.85
N LEU A 143 41.44 22.71 37.46
CA LEU A 143 41.22 23.08 38.86
C LEU A 143 42.04 22.21 39.82
N GLN A 144 42.11 20.90 39.59
CA GLN A 144 42.93 20.01 40.40
C GLN A 144 44.42 20.35 40.30
N ALA A 145 44.89 20.73 39.10
CA ALA A 145 46.27 21.18 38.91
C ALA A 145 46.57 22.48 39.70
N ILE A 146 45.67 23.46 39.66
CA ILE A 146 45.81 24.73 40.40
C ILE A 146 45.80 24.50 41.92
N LEU A 147 44.92 23.63 42.42
CA LEU A 147 44.85 23.32 43.85
C LEU A 147 46.09 22.57 44.35
N ARG A 148 46.61 21.64 43.54
CA ARG A 148 47.83 20.91 43.85
C ARG A 148 49.05 21.83 43.95
N ASP A 149 49.14 22.86 43.09
CA ASP A 149 50.22 23.85 43.10
C ASP A 149 50.16 24.74 44.37
N ARG A 150 48.95 25.07 44.84
CA ARG A 150 48.75 25.88 46.08
C ARG A 150 48.92 25.11 47.38
N GLY A 151 48.62 23.81 47.43
CA GLY A 151 48.73 23.00 48.65
C GLY A 151 50.15 22.55 49.02
N GLY A 152 51.14 22.83 48.16
CA GLY A 152 52.56 22.50 48.37
C GLY A 152 53.41 23.61 49.00
N GLN A 153 52.82 24.74 49.38
CA GLN A 153 53.46 25.84 50.13
C GLN A 153 52.96 25.85 51.58
#